data_AF-A0A935UPF9-F1
#
_entry.id   AF-A0A935UPF9-F1
#
_cell.length_a   1.000
_cell.length_b   1.000
_cell.length_c   1.000
_cell.angle_alpha   90.00
_cell.angle_beta   90.00
_cell.angle_gamma   90.00
#
_symmetry.space_group_name_H-M   'P 1'
#
loop_
_entity.id
_entity.type
_entity.pdbx_description
1 polymer ?
#
loop_
_entity_poly.entity_id
_entity_poly.type
_entity_poly.pdbx_seq_one_letter_code
_entity_poly.pdbx_strand_id
1 'polypeptide(L)'
;MPTRPGPACIRRRHRSAFPYVAADFSRNPLSLQQEGVLGWFNRSGYIAALPYGKEFTETVFDWSPGLHPPVKIGGHWHIVEILDRQSARTLSLAEVQDRIIDQLKPGLQQAARDEYLAKRLKEQPVEYFGEFRPGSGRTAAELLKLGMLAAKFERKLEVFDTLLEDYPDSKEAPMALFLKANLYLDTTGDMYRCRYFLQQVVDRYPQSEIRDQAQFMLDNLGKVDFRSPRSIQDLSAQPR
;
A
#
# COMPACT_ATOMS: atom_id res chain seq x y z
N MET A 1 -64.91 -10.08 51.13
CA MET A 1 -64.06 -11.28 51.05
C MET A 1 -62.95 -11.01 50.04
N PRO A 2 -61.67 -11.06 50.44
CA PRO A 2 -60.57 -10.68 49.57
C PRO A 2 -60.21 -11.82 48.61
N THR A 3 -60.12 -11.49 47.33
CA THR A 3 -59.70 -12.37 46.24
C THR A 3 -58.26 -12.84 46.44
N ARG A 4 -58.03 -14.15 46.38
CA ARG A 4 -56.69 -14.75 46.39
C ARG A 4 -55.89 -14.26 45.17
N PRO A 5 -54.67 -13.72 45.32
CA PRO A 5 -53.79 -13.51 44.18
C PRO A 5 -53.31 -14.88 43.66
N GLY A 6 -53.41 -15.09 42.35
CA GLY A 6 -52.89 -16.28 41.67
C GLY A 6 -51.36 -16.40 41.78
N PRO A 7 -50.78 -17.54 41.39
CA PRO A 7 -49.35 -17.78 41.54
C PRO A 7 -48.56 -16.75 40.74
N ALA A 8 -47.76 -15.95 41.46
CA ALA A 8 -46.80 -15.04 40.87
C ALA A 8 -45.78 -15.86 40.07
N CYS A 9 -45.84 -15.76 38.75
CA CYS A 9 -44.85 -16.33 37.87
C CYS A 9 -43.55 -15.53 38.02
N ILE A 10 -42.67 -15.95 38.93
CA ILE A 10 -41.31 -15.42 39.01
C ILE A 10 -40.56 -15.93 37.78
N ARG A 11 -40.61 -15.16 36.68
CA ARG A 11 -39.66 -15.32 35.57
C ARG A 11 -38.27 -15.00 36.12
N ARG A 12 -37.52 -16.02 36.56
CA ARG A 12 -36.07 -15.92 36.75
C ARG A 12 -35.47 -15.43 35.44
N ARG A 13 -35.05 -14.17 35.38
CA ARG A 13 -34.10 -13.71 34.36
C ARG A 13 -32.85 -14.57 34.54
N HIS A 14 -32.58 -15.48 33.61
CA HIS A 14 -31.33 -16.21 33.59
C HIS A 14 -30.20 -15.18 33.50
N ARG A 15 -29.50 -14.92 34.62
CA ARG A 15 -28.16 -14.36 34.54
C ARG A 15 -27.29 -15.47 33.97
N SER A 16 -26.63 -15.23 32.83
CA SER A 16 -25.72 -16.21 32.23
C SER A 16 -24.71 -16.66 33.28
N ALA A 17 -24.52 -17.98 33.43
CA ALA A 17 -23.51 -18.52 34.33
C ALA A 17 -22.10 -18.45 33.73
N PHE A 18 -22.00 -17.99 32.48
CA PHE A 18 -20.78 -17.99 31.68
C PHE A 18 -19.63 -17.17 32.28
N PRO A 19 -19.83 -15.98 32.90
CA PRO A 19 -18.73 -15.24 33.53
C PRO A 19 -18.06 -16.04 34.66
N TYR A 20 -18.82 -16.82 35.43
CA TYR A 20 -18.29 -17.69 36.49
C TYR A 20 -17.45 -18.83 35.90
N VAL A 21 -17.92 -19.45 34.82
CA VAL A 21 -17.16 -20.50 34.11
C VAL A 21 -15.89 -19.92 33.48
N ALA A 22 -15.95 -18.72 32.93
CA ALA A 22 -14.78 -18.05 32.37
C ALA A 22 -13.74 -17.71 33.45
N ALA A 23 -14.18 -17.28 34.64
CA ALA A 23 -13.29 -17.03 35.77
C ALA A 23 -12.56 -18.29 36.25
N ASP A 24 -13.25 -19.45 36.25
CA ASP A 24 -12.69 -20.71 36.76
C ASP A 24 -11.83 -21.46 35.72
N PHE A 25 -12.16 -21.37 34.42
CA PHE A 25 -11.59 -22.24 33.39
C PHE A 25 -10.83 -21.51 32.27
N SER A 26 -10.91 -20.17 32.18
CA SER A 26 -10.18 -19.46 31.12
C SER A 26 -8.68 -19.57 31.33
N ARG A 27 -7.97 -19.97 30.27
CA ARG A 27 -6.50 -20.08 30.27
C ARG A 27 -5.80 -18.80 29.80
N ASN A 28 -6.57 -17.79 29.40
CA ASN A 28 -6.02 -16.51 28.94
C ASN A 28 -6.02 -15.50 30.10
N PRO A 29 -4.84 -15.07 30.60
CA PRO A 29 -4.72 -14.17 31.75
C PRO A 29 -5.50 -12.86 31.61
N LEU A 30 -5.56 -12.29 30.40
CA LEU A 30 -6.23 -11.00 30.15
C LEU A 30 -7.75 -11.15 30.19
N SER A 31 -8.27 -12.23 29.61
CA SER A 31 -9.71 -12.52 29.68
C SER A 31 -10.13 -12.95 31.09
N LEU A 32 -9.27 -13.63 31.85
CA LEU A 32 -9.58 -14.11 33.19
C LEU A 32 -9.76 -12.95 34.16
N GLN A 33 -8.95 -11.89 34.05
CA GLN A 33 -9.12 -10.65 34.82
C GLN A 33 -10.42 -9.90 34.50
N GLN A 34 -11.02 -10.14 33.34
CA GLN A 34 -12.25 -9.50 32.87
C GLN A 34 -13.44 -10.47 32.84
N GLU A 35 -13.38 -11.58 33.58
CA GLU A 35 -14.45 -12.59 33.64
C GLU A 35 -14.89 -13.10 32.24
N GLY A 36 -13.96 -13.14 31.29
CA GLY A 36 -14.19 -13.55 29.90
C GLY A 36 -14.69 -12.45 28.96
N VAL A 37 -14.90 -11.22 29.43
CA VAL A 37 -15.39 -10.11 28.62
C VAL A 37 -14.28 -9.56 27.72
N LEU A 38 -14.54 -9.48 26.41
CA LEU A 38 -13.59 -8.98 25.40
C LEU A 38 -13.91 -7.56 24.90
N GLY A 39 -15.02 -6.98 25.36
CA GLY A 39 -15.49 -5.66 24.93
C GLY A 39 -16.11 -5.64 23.52
N TRP A 40 -16.43 -4.43 23.03
CA TRP A 40 -16.94 -4.23 21.68
C TRP A 40 -15.80 -4.25 20.65
N PHE A 41 -15.97 -5.02 19.58
CA PHE A 41 -15.04 -5.06 18.46
C PHE A 41 -15.79 -4.94 17.13
N ASN A 42 -15.09 -4.45 16.10
CA ASN A 42 -15.59 -4.37 14.73
C ASN A 42 -14.83 -5.34 13.83
N ARG A 43 -15.33 -5.61 12.62
CA ARG A 43 -14.75 -6.61 11.69
C ARG A 43 -13.28 -6.37 11.35
N SER A 44 -12.83 -5.11 11.35
CA SER A 44 -11.45 -4.70 11.11
C SER A 44 -10.62 -4.48 12.39
N GLY A 45 -11.23 -4.67 13.56
CA GLY A 45 -10.69 -4.29 14.86
C GLY A 45 -9.76 -5.34 15.43
N TYR A 46 -8.79 -4.89 16.21
CA TYR A 46 -7.89 -5.75 16.98
C TYR A 46 -8.46 -5.99 18.38
N ILE A 47 -8.54 -7.26 18.80
CA ILE A 47 -8.93 -7.62 20.17
C ILE A 47 -7.66 -7.76 21.00
N ALA A 48 -7.38 -6.77 21.85
CA ALA A 48 -6.12 -6.69 22.61
C ALA A 48 -5.85 -7.91 23.50
N ALA A 49 -6.91 -8.57 23.98
CA ALA A 49 -6.78 -9.76 24.82
C ALA A 49 -6.38 -11.03 24.04
N LEU A 50 -6.41 -11.01 22.71
CA LEU A 50 -6.17 -12.20 21.87
C LEU A 50 -5.08 -11.92 20.81
N PRO A 51 -3.94 -12.62 20.83
CA PRO A 51 -2.90 -12.45 19.81
C PRO A 51 -3.36 -12.86 18.40
N TYR A 52 -4.38 -13.71 18.30
CA TYR A 52 -5.07 -14.10 17.05
C TYR A 52 -6.42 -13.38 16.88
N GLY A 53 -6.52 -12.14 17.36
CA GLY A 53 -7.77 -11.37 17.37
C GLY A 53 -8.44 -11.20 16.00
N LYS A 54 -7.67 -11.23 14.90
CA LYS A 54 -8.21 -11.15 13.54
C LYS A 54 -8.97 -12.43 13.15
N GLU A 55 -8.32 -13.60 13.29
CA GLU A 55 -8.94 -14.90 13.02
C GLU A 55 -10.16 -15.14 13.90
N PHE A 56 -10.06 -14.72 15.18
CA PHE A 56 -11.18 -14.76 16.11
C PHE A 56 -12.35 -13.92 15.61
N THR A 57 -12.10 -12.66 15.28
CA THR A 57 -13.13 -11.73 14.77
C THR A 57 -13.78 -12.29 13.51
N GLU A 58 -13.01 -12.73 12.51
CA GLU A 58 -13.55 -13.30 11.27
C GLU A 58 -14.46 -14.52 11.52
N THR A 59 -14.13 -15.34 12.53
CA THR A 59 -14.89 -16.53 12.87
C THR A 59 -16.20 -16.21 13.58
N VAL A 60 -16.18 -15.31 14.58
CA VAL A 60 -17.33 -15.10 15.48
C VAL A 60 -18.21 -13.90 15.10
N PHE A 61 -17.76 -13.00 14.23
CA PHE A 61 -18.45 -11.71 13.98
C PHE A 61 -19.88 -11.86 13.43
N ASP A 62 -20.15 -12.92 12.67
CA ASP A 62 -21.47 -13.16 12.08
C ASP A 62 -22.37 -14.05 12.94
N TRP A 63 -21.91 -14.48 14.12
CA TRP A 63 -22.69 -15.32 15.02
C TRP A 63 -23.86 -14.56 15.65
N SER A 64 -24.95 -15.28 15.90
CA SER A 64 -26.12 -14.71 16.58
C SER A 64 -25.85 -14.55 18.09
N PRO A 65 -26.49 -13.59 18.77
CA PRO A 65 -26.43 -13.48 20.23
C PRO A 65 -26.77 -14.81 20.92
N GLY A 66 -26.01 -15.17 21.95
CA GLY A 66 -26.13 -16.42 22.70
C GLY A 66 -24.83 -17.20 22.84
N LEU A 67 -24.91 -18.32 23.55
CA LEU A 67 -23.79 -19.24 23.79
C LEU A 67 -23.58 -20.17 22.60
N HIS A 68 -22.34 -20.27 22.12
CA HIS A 68 -21.98 -21.11 20.97
C HIS A 68 -21.20 -22.37 21.37
N PRO A 69 -21.23 -23.42 20.54
CA PRO A 69 -20.42 -24.63 20.75
C PRO A 69 -18.92 -24.34 20.79
N PRO A 70 -18.10 -25.25 21.37
CA PRO A 70 -16.65 -25.11 21.36
C PRO A 70 -16.10 -24.98 19.94
N VAL A 71 -15.27 -23.97 19.72
CA VAL A 71 -14.64 -23.64 18.44
C VAL A 71 -13.12 -23.61 18.60
N LYS A 72 -12.40 -24.04 17.57
CA LYS A 72 -10.94 -23.97 17.54
C LYS A 72 -10.51 -22.74 16.74
N ILE A 73 -9.82 -21.79 17.38
CA ILE A 73 -9.36 -20.53 16.78
C ILE A 73 -7.92 -20.29 17.21
N GLY A 74 -7.02 -19.99 16.27
CA GLY A 74 -5.61 -19.73 16.56
C GLY A 74 -4.92 -20.93 17.24
N GLY A 75 -5.38 -22.15 16.97
CA GLY A 75 -4.85 -23.38 17.56
C GLY A 75 -5.41 -23.77 18.94
N HIS A 76 -6.25 -22.92 19.56
CA HIS A 76 -6.81 -23.13 20.89
C HIS A 76 -8.33 -23.34 20.86
N TRP A 77 -8.86 -24.05 21.86
CA TRP A 77 -10.31 -24.23 22.03
C TRP A 77 -10.92 -23.08 22.82
N HIS A 78 -12.02 -22.55 22.30
CA HIS A 78 -12.78 -21.45 22.86
C HIS A 78 -14.24 -21.82 22.97
N ILE A 79 -14.90 -21.32 24.00
CA ILE A 79 -16.37 -21.23 24.07
C ILE A 79 -16.66 -19.73 24.09
N VAL A 80 -17.60 -19.27 23.26
CA VAL A 80 -17.88 -17.85 23.08
C VAL A 80 -19.37 -17.61 23.31
N GLU A 81 -19.69 -16.67 24.17
CA GLU A 81 -21.04 -16.13 24.32
C GLU A 81 -21.09 -14.74 23.67
N ILE A 82 -21.95 -14.58 22.66
CA ILE A 82 -22.20 -13.27 22.03
C ILE A 82 -23.29 -12.57 22.83
N LEU A 83 -22.91 -11.51 23.55
CA LEU A 83 -23.83 -10.79 24.43
C LEU A 83 -24.81 -9.90 23.66
N ASP A 84 -24.30 -9.13 22.70
CA ASP A 84 -25.08 -8.17 21.93
C ASP A 84 -24.41 -7.91 20.57
N ARG A 85 -25.21 -7.48 19.59
CA ARG A 85 -24.74 -7.11 18.25
C ARG A 85 -25.38 -5.81 17.83
N GLN A 86 -24.55 -4.81 17.59
CA GLN A 86 -24.99 -3.58 16.94
C GLN A 86 -24.76 -3.71 15.43
N SER A 87 -25.83 -3.61 14.65
CA SER A 87 -25.72 -3.55 13.19
C SER A 87 -24.92 -2.32 12.81
N ALA A 88 -23.91 -2.51 11.95
CA ALA A 88 -23.17 -1.39 11.38
C ALA A 88 -24.15 -0.48 10.65
N ARG A 89 -24.53 0.63 11.27
CA ARG A 89 -25.30 1.68 10.61
C ARG A 89 -24.34 2.49 9.75
N THR A 90 -24.74 2.77 8.52
CA THR A 90 -24.05 3.76 7.70
C THR A 90 -24.20 5.11 8.40
N LEU A 91 -23.09 5.70 8.85
CA LEU A 91 -23.11 7.05 9.38
C LEU A 91 -23.48 8.01 8.24
N SER A 92 -24.34 8.97 8.53
CA SER A 92 -24.67 10.02 7.57
C SER A 92 -23.44 10.90 7.30
N LEU A 93 -23.37 11.52 6.12
CA LEU A 93 -22.26 12.43 5.78
C LEU A 93 -22.08 13.52 6.85
N ALA A 94 -23.17 14.06 7.40
CA ALA A 94 -23.13 15.08 8.44
C ALA A 94 -22.45 14.60 9.74
N GLU A 95 -22.64 13.33 10.13
CA GLU A 95 -22.03 12.76 11.34
C GLU A 95 -20.53 12.46 11.18
N VAL A 96 -20.05 12.27 9.95
CA VAL A 96 -18.63 11.99 9.67
C VAL A 96 -17.90 13.14 8.98
N GLN A 97 -18.59 14.25 8.68
CA GLN A 97 -18.07 15.35 7.89
C GLN A 97 -16.77 15.89 8.46
N ASP A 98 -16.75 16.20 9.76
CA ASP A 98 -15.57 16.74 10.45
C ASP A 98 -14.40 15.76 10.39
N ARG A 99 -14.65 14.47 10.62
CA ARG A 99 -13.62 13.43 10.53
C ARG A 99 -13.04 13.32 9.11
N ILE A 100 -13.89 13.40 8.09
CA ILE A 100 -13.47 13.36 6.69
C ILE A 100 -12.64 14.61 6.37
N ILE A 101 -13.08 15.79 6.81
CA ILE A 101 -12.34 17.03 6.63
C ILE A 101 -10.98 16.93 7.30
N ASP A 102 -10.90 16.49 8.55
CA ASP A 102 -9.65 16.36 9.28
C ASP A 102 -8.68 15.38 8.62
N GLN A 103 -9.20 14.30 8.04
CA GLN A 103 -8.40 13.33 7.29
C GLN A 103 -7.90 13.87 5.94
N LEU A 104 -8.72 14.63 5.21
CA LEU A 104 -8.38 15.14 3.88
C LEU A 104 -7.57 16.44 3.90
N LYS A 105 -7.78 17.28 4.92
CA LYS A 105 -7.22 18.63 5.01
C LYS A 105 -5.69 18.67 4.91
N PRO A 106 -4.90 17.79 5.57
CA PRO A 106 -3.44 17.82 5.43
C PRO A 106 -2.98 17.58 4.00
N GLY A 107 -3.56 16.58 3.33
CA GLY A 107 -3.22 16.25 1.93
C GLY A 107 -3.58 17.37 0.96
N LEU A 108 -4.76 17.98 1.13
CA LEU A 108 -5.19 19.13 0.33
C LEU A 108 -4.30 20.36 0.57
N GLN A 109 -3.90 20.62 1.83
CA GLN A 109 -2.98 21.71 2.15
C GLN A 109 -1.59 21.51 1.54
N GLN A 110 -1.09 20.27 1.54
CA GLN A 110 0.17 19.93 0.90
C GLN A 110 0.10 20.16 -0.61
N ALA A 111 -0.92 19.59 -1.27
CA ALA A 111 -1.11 19.77 -2.71
C ALA A 111 -1.22 21.25 -3.11
N ALA A 112 -1.97 22.05 -2.34
CA ALA A 112 -2.09 23.49 -2.58
C ALA A 112 -0.76 24.25 -2.41
N ARG A 113 0.08 23.86 -1.44
CA ARG A 113 1.42 24.43 -1.26
C ARG A 113 2.33 24.08 -2.43
N ASP A 114 2.33 22.83 -2.86
CA ASP A 114 3.17 22.35 -3.95
C ASP A 114 2.80 23.04 -5.26
N GLU A 115 1.50 23.17 -5.55
CA GLU A 115 1.00 23.93 -6.70
C GLU A 115 1.41 25.41 -6.65
N TYR A 116 1.29 26.05 -5.48
CA TYR A 116 1.71 27.44 -5.27
C TYR A 116 3.22 27.61 -5.54
N LEU A 117 4.06 26.74 -4.98
CA LEU A 117 5.51 26.80 -5.17
C LEU A 117 5.88 26.57 -6.63
N ALA A 118 5.27 25.57 -7.29
CA ALA A 118 5.50 25.29 -8.71
C ALA A 118 5.13 26.48 -9.60
N LYS A 119 4.04 27.19 -9.29
CA LYS A 119 3.67 28.42 -10.01
C LYS A 119 4.68 29.54 -9.77
N ARG A 120 5.08 29.77 -8.52
CA ARG A 120 6.05 30.83 -8.16
C ARG A 120 7.42 30.60 -8.78
N LEU A 121 7.89 29.36 -8.82
CA LEU A 121 9.17 29.01 -9.42
C LEU A 121 9.22 29.33 -10.93
N LYS A 122 8.07 29.31 -11.62
CA LYS A 122 7.96 29.73 -13.03
C LYS A 122 7.99 31.25 -13.21
N GLU A 123 7.33 31.98 -12.30
CA GLU A 123 7.26 33.45 -12.34
C GLU A 123 8.58 34.10 -11.91
N GLN A 124 9.27 33.48 -10.96
CA GLN A 124 10.52 33.94 -10.38
C GLN A 124 11.51 32.77 -10.35
N PRO A 125 12.24 32.55 -11.45
CA PRO A 125 13.23 31.49 -11.49
C PRO A 125 14.33 31.79 -10.46
N VAL A 126 14.59 30.82 -9.59
CA VAL A 126 15.73 30.89 -8.68
C VAL A 126 17.00 30.63 -9.48
N GLU A 127 17.92 31.60 -9.47
CA GLU A 127 19.24 31.40 -10.08
C GLU A 127 20.13 30.60 -9.16
N TYR A 128 20.48 29.39 -9.58
CA TYR A 128 21.48 28.56 -8.91
C TYR A 128 22.86 28.82 -9.52
N PHE A 129 23.90 28.74 -8.69
CA PHE A 129 25.30 28.93 -9.11
C PHE A 129 26.11 27.64 -8.97
N GLY A 130 26.98 27.38 -9.94
CA GLY A 130 27.94 26.27 -9.91
C GLY A 130 27.26 24.90 -9.72
N GLU A 131 27.74 24.15 -8.73
CA GLU A 131 27.28 22.79 -8.40
C GLU A 131 25.87 22.75 -7.82
N PHE A 132 25.31 23.87 -7.37
CA PHE A 132 23.94 23.93 -6.86
C PHE A 132 22.89 24.03 -7.96
N ARG A 133 23.32 24.17 -9.23
CA ARG A 133 22.41 24.06 -10.37
C ARG A 133 21.94 22.61 -10.51
N PRO A 134 20.69 22.38 -10.98
CA PRO A 134 20.23 21.04 -11.34
C PRO A 134 21.28 20.30 -12.17
N GLY A 135 21.40 19.00 -11.96
CA GLY A 135 22.42 18.15 -12.57
C GLY A 135 23.84 18.35 -12.04
N SER A 136 23.98 18.95 -10.85
CA SER A 136 25.27 19.34 -10.27
C SER A 136 26.07 20.23 -11.23
N GLY A 137 25.40 21.22 -11.83
CA GLY A 137 26.00 22.13 -12.82
C GLY A 137 26.05 21.62 -14.27
N ARG A 138 25.50 20.43 -14.56
CA ARG A 138 25.49 19.82 -15.91
C ARG A 138 24.10 19.80 -16.50
N THR A 139 24.02 19.92 -17.81
CA THR A 139 22.79 19.76 -18.59
C THR A 139 22.36 18.29 -18.68
N ALA A 140 21.09 18.03 -19.00
CA ALA A 140 20.58 16.68 -19.23
C ALA A 140 21.40 15.91 -20.30
N ALA A 141 21.79 16.57 -21.40
CA ALA A 141 22.62 15.99 -22.44
C ALA A 141 24.03 15.61 -21.95
N GLU A 142 24.66 16.45 -21.13
CA GLU A 142 25.97 16.16 -20.54
C GLU A 142 25.89 15.01 -19.53
N LEU A 143 24.84 14.97 -18.70
CA LEU A 143 24.60 13.88 -17.77
C LEU A 143 24.38 12.56 -18.52
N LEU A 144 23.56 12.56 -19.57
CA LEU A 144 23.33 11.37 -20.38
C LEU A 144 24.66 10.83 -20.95
N LYS A 145 25.46 11.72 -21.54
CA LYS A 145 26.79 11.38 -22.06
C LYS A 145 27.71 10.86 -20.97
N LEU A 146 27.71 11.48 -19.79
CA LEU A 146 28.54 11.07 -18.66
C LEU A 146 28.14 9.69 -18.15
N GLY A 147 26.85 9.40 -18.04
CA GLY A 147 26.33 8.09 -17.65
C GLY A 147 26.68 7.01 -18.68
N MET A 148 26.64 7.32 -19.97
CA MET A 148 27.08 6.38 -21.02
C MET A 148 28.58 6.07 -20.96
N LEU A 149 29.41 7.05 -20.60
CA LEU A 149 30.87 6.91 -20.52
C LEU A 149 31.36 6.33 -19.19
N ALA A 150 30.56 6.38 -18.13
CA ALA A 150 30.95 5.85 -16.83
C ALA A 150 31.20 4.34 -16.92
N ALA A 151 32.30 3.85 -16.34
CA ALA A 151 32.64 2.44 -16.42
C ALA A 151 31.88 1.57 -15.41
N LYS A 152 31.67 2.10 -14.19
CA LYS A 152 31.09 1.38 -13.06
C LYS A 152 29.57 1.46 -13.05
N PHE A 153 28.91 0.34 -12.77
CA PHE A 153 27.45 0.22 -12.69
C PHE A 153 26.83 1.26 -11.76
N GLU A 154 27.38 1.42 -10.56
CA GLU A 154 26.87 2.33 -9.53
C GLU A 154 26.92 3.77 -10.02
N ARG A 155 28.03 4.14 -10.68
CA ARG A 155 28.20 5.50 -11.21
C ARG A 155 27.27 5.77 -12.38
N LYS A 156 27.00 4.79 -13.24
CA LYS A 156 26.01 4.93 -14.32
C LYS A 156 24.62 5.21 -13.74
N LEU A 157 24.21 4.43 -12.74
CA LEU A 157 22.91 4.61 -12.08
C LEU A 157 22.78 6.00 -11.45
N GLU A 158 23.76 6.41 -10.63
CA GLU A 158 23.74 7.71 -9.95
C GLU A 158 23.55 8.87 -10.94
N VAL A 159 24.23 8.80 -12.08
CA VAL A 159 24.17 9.86 -13.10
C VAL A 159 22.84 9.87 -13.84
N PHE A 160 22.29 8.70 -14.18
CA PHE A 160 20.96 8.63 -14.75
C PHE A 160 19.88 9.04 -13.75
N ASP A 161 20.04 8.70 -12.48
CA ASP A 161 19.11 9.12 -11.40
C ASP A 161 19.10 10.63 -11.26
N THR A 162 20.28 11.25 -11.21
CA THR A 162 20.40 12.72 -11.20
C THR A 162 19.69 13.34 -12.41
N LEU A 163 19.87 12.78 -13.62
CA LEU A 163 19.19 13.29 -14.82
C LEU A 163 17.67 13.18 -14.70
N LEU A 164 17.15 12.06 -14.22
CA LEU A 164 15.72 11.80 -14.13
C LEU A 164 15.02 12.57 -13.01
N GLU A 165 15.75 12.90 -11.95
CA GLU A 165 15.27 13.72 -10.84
C GLU A 165 15.26 15.20 -11.21
N ASP A 166 16.35 15.71 -11.78
CA ASP A 166 16.54 17.13 -12.05
C ASP A 166 15.98 17.58 -13.40
N TYR A 167 15.92 16.67 -14.37
CA TYR A 167 15.47 16.94 -15.74
C TYR A 167 14.43 15.93 -16.25
N PRO A 168 13.34 15.67 -15.51
CA PRO A 168 12.34 14.68 -15.90
C PRO A 168 11.69 15.00 -17.25
N ASP A 169 11.49 16.28 -17.58
CA ASP A 169 10.80 16.68 -18.83
C ASP A 169 11.76 16.88 -20.02
N SER A 170 13.05 16.54 -19.85
CA SER A 170 14.04 16.66 -20.93
C SER A 170 13.85 15.60 -22.01
N LYS A 171 14.28 15.91 -23.24
CA LYS A 171 14.27 14.93 -24.35
C LYS A 171 15.22 13.74 -24.08
N GLU A 172 16.18 13.90 -23.18
CA GLU A 172 17.13 12.87 -22.75
C GLU A 172 16.58 11.92 -21.69
N ALA A 173 15.60 12.35 -20.89
CA ALA A 173 14.99 11.53 -19.82
C ALA A 173 14.50 10.14 -20.29
N PRO A 174 13.74 10.00 -21.40
CA PRO A 174 13.33 8.68 -21.88
C PRO A 174 14.53 7.78 -22.25
N MET A 175 15.61 8.35 -22.81
CA MET A 175 16.83 7.60 -23.10
C MET A 175 17.54 7.16 -21.82
N ALA A 176 17.64 8.04 -20.82
CA ALA A 176 18.25 7.70 -19.53
C ALA A 176 17.49 6.55 -18.84
N LEU A 177 16.15 6.56 -18.84
CA LEU A 177 15.34 5.45 -18.33
C LEU A 177 15.57 4.15 -19.10
N PHE A 178 15.60 4.22 -20.43
CA PHE A 178 15.85 3.05 -21.27
C PHE A 178 17.25 2.46 -21.03
N LEU A 179 18.28 3.29 -20.93
CA LEU A 179 19.64 2.86 -20.62
C LEU A 179 19.75 2.29 -19.20
N LYS A 180 19.08 2.90 -18.22
CA LYS A 180 18.99 2.39 -16.85
C LYS A 180 18.32 1.02 -16.82
N ALA A 181 17.25 0.82 -17.58
CA ALA A 181 16.58 -0.48 -17.69
C ALA A 181 17.51 -1.56 -18.24
N ASN A 182 18.17 -1.29 -19.37
CA ASN A 182 19.16 -2.18 -19.97
C ASN A 182 20.31 -2.48 -19.00
N LEU A 183 20.77 -1.48 -18.25
CA LEU A 183 21.86 -1.65 -17.30
C LEU A 183 21.53 -2.68 -16.20
N TYR A 184 20.29 -2.66 -15.68
CA TYR A 184 19.84 -3.68 -14.73
C TYR A 184 19.77 -5.08 -15.35
N LEU A 185 19.31 -5.18 -16.59
CA LEU A 185 19.26 -6.46 -17.30
C LEU A 185 20.68 -7.00 -17.57
N ASP A 186 21.56 -6.18 -18.14
CA ASP A 186 22.90 -6.60 -18.57
C ASP A 186 23.83 -6.89 -17.39
N THR A 187 23.74 -6.12 -16.30
CA THR A 187 24.68 -6.24 -15.17
C THR A 187 24.19 -7.19 -14.10
N THR A 188 22.90 -7.16 -13.79
CA THR A 188 22.33 -7.89 -12.64
C THR A 188 21.35 -8.98 -13.05
N GLY A 189 20.93 -9.02 -14.32
CA GLY A 189 19.85 -9.92 -14.76
C GLY A 189 18.48 -9.58 -14.15
N ASP A 190 18.33 -8.40 -13.53
CA ASP A 190 17.12 -8.01 -12.82
C ASP A 190 16.03 -7.57 -13.81
N MET A 191 15.31 -8.57 -14.31
CA MET A 191 14.20 -8.37 -15.24
C MET A 191 13.06 -7.56 -14.62
N TYR A 192 12.88 -7.61 -13.30
CA TYR A 192 11.82 -6.87 -12.62
C TYR A 192 12.10 -5.36 -12.71
N ARG A 193 13.31 -4.94 -12.33
CA ARG A 193 13.73 -3.53 -12.45
C ARG A 193 13.81 -3.08 -13.90
N CYS A 194 14.30 -3.93 -14.80
CA CYS A 194 14.28 -3.63 -16.23
C CYS A 194 12.86 -3.34 -16.72
N ARG A 195 11.90 -4.23 -16.44
CA ARG A 195 10.49 -4.05 -16.81
C ARG A 195 9.92 -2.74 -16.24
N TYR A 196 10.20 -2.48 -14.96
CA TYR A 196 9.72 -1.26 -14.29
C TYR A 196 10.16 0.01 -15.02
N PHE A 197 11.46 0.14 -15.35
CA PHE A 197 11.96 1.35 -16.01
C PHE A 197 11.51 1.48 -17.47
N LEU A 198 11.42 0.37 -18.22
CA LEU A 198 10.87 0.42 -19.58
C LEU A 198 9.40 0.84 -19.59
N GLN A 199 8.60 0.36 -18.62
CA GLN A 199 7.20 0.75 -18.50
C GLN A 199 7.07 2.26 -18.27
N GLN A 200 7.97 2.85 -17.47
CA GLN A 200 8.00 4.30 -17.30
C GLN A 200 8.28 5.06 -18.61
N VAL A 201 9.09 4.52 -19.52
CA VAL A 201 9.30 5.16 -20.83
C VAL A 201 7.98 5.21 -21.60
N VAL A 202 7.23 4.10 -21.63
CA VAL A 202 5.96 3.99 -22.36
C VAL A 202 4.88 4.88 -21.74
N ASP A 203 4.75 4.87 -20.42
CA ASP A 203 3.67 5.55 -19.72
C ASP A 203 3.90 7.06 -19.63
N ARG A 204 5.14 7.47 -19.35
CA ARG A 204 5.47 8.86 -19.01
C ARG A 204 5.98 9.65 -20.22
N TYR A 205 6.51 8.98 -21.23
CA TYR A 205 7.06 9.61 -22.44
C TYR A 205 6.47 9.00 -23.72
N PRO A 206 5.13 9.02 -23.88
CA PRO A 206 4.44 8.33 -24.98
C PRO A 206 4.83 8.85 -26.38
N GLN A 207 5.34 10.08 -26.47
CA GLN A 207 5.78 10.70 -27.73
C GLN A 207 7.29 10.60 -27.97
N SER A 208 8.05 9.95 -27.08
CA SER A 208 9.50 9.81 -27.26
C SER A 208 9.83 8.83 -28.39
N GLU A 209 10.92 9.10 -29.12
CA GLU A 209 11.41 8.22 -30.20
C GLU A 209 11.77 6.80 -29.71
N ILE A 210 12.04 6.65 -28.42
CA ILE A 210 12.46 5.38 -27.79
C ILE A 210 11.26 4.58 -27.27
N ARG A 211 10.06 5.16 -27.24
CA ARG A 211 8.86 4.51 -26.71
C ARG A 211 8.59 3.16 -27.37
N ASP A 212 8.70 3.10 -28.70
CA ASP A 212 8.45 1.87 -29.45
C ASP A 212 9.54 0.82 -29.21
N GLN A 213 10.79 1.25 -29.02
CA GLN A 213 11.90 0.36 -28.65
C GLN A 213 11.72 -0.20 -27.23
N ALA A 214 11.29 0.64 -26.29
CA ALA A 214 10.99 0.23 -24.93
C ALA A 214 9.82 -0.77 -24.88
N GLN A 215 8.76 -0.52 -25.64
CA GLN A 215 7.63 -1.44 -25.77
C GLN A 215 8.07 -2.78 -26.37
N PHE A 216 8.84 -2.75 -27.47
CA PHE A 216 9.37 -3.98 -28.08
C PHE A 216 10.20 -4.79 -27.09
N MET A 217 11.05 -4.13 -26.30
CA MET A 217 11.86 -4.81 -25.28
C MET A 217 10.99 -5.39 -24.14
N LEU A 218 9.93 -4.70 -23.72
CA LEU A 218 8.96 -5.20 -22.73
C LEU A 218 8.24 -6.46 -23.19
N ASP A 219 7.80 -6.47 -24.45
CA ASP A 219 7.05 -7.57 -25.07
C ASP A 219 7.89 -8.84 -25.26
N ASN A 220 9.21 -8.68 -25.32
CA ASN A 220 10.17 -9.77 -25.49
C ASN A 220 10.94 -10.12 -24.23
N LEU A 221 10.73 -9.40 -23.13
CA LEU A 221 11.43 -9.61 -21.87
C LEU A 221 11.12 -11.01 -21.29
N GLY A 222 12.15 -11.86 -21.16
CA GLY A 222 12.03 -13.21 -20.61
C GLY A 222 11.81 -14.32 -21.64
N LYS A 223 11.77 -14.01 -22.95
CA LYS A 223 11.84 -15.04 -24.00
C LYS A 223 13.26 -15.60 -24.07
N VAL A 224 13.39 -16.93 -24.15
CA VAL A 224 14.66 -17.67 -24.04
C VAL A 224 15.69 -17.28 -25.12
N ASP A 225 15.25 -16.77 -26.28
CA ASP A 225 16.10 -16.35 -27.41
C ASP A 225 16.27 -14.81 -27.52
N PHE A 226 15.77 -14.02 -26.57
CA PHE A 226 15.83 -12.56 -26.67
C PHE A 226 17.26 -12.03 -26.42
N ARG A 227 17.84 -11.40 -27.45
CA ARG A 227 19.01 -10.53 -27.33
C ARG A 227 18.59 -9.09 -27.65
N SER A 228 18.95 -8.14 -26.78
CA SER A 228 18.70 -6.72 -27.03
C SER A 228 19.30 -6.31 -28.38
N PRO A 229 18.49 -5.76 -29.30
CA PRO A 229 18.99 -5.34 -30.61
C PRO A 229 20.00 -4.21 -30.43
N ARG A 230 21.15 -4.32 -31.10
CA ARG A 230 22.25 -3.34 -30.99
C ARG A 230 22.18 -2.27 -32.08
N SER A 231 21.27 -2.42 -33.04
CA SER A 231 21.11 -1.52 -34.17
C SER A 231 19.70 -1.55 -34.76
N ILE A 232 19.36 -0.52 -35.56
CA ILE A 232 18.12 -0.46 -36.36
C ILE A 232 18.03 -1.64 -37.34
N GLN A 233 19.17 -2.13 -37.81
CA GLN A 233 19.24 -3.28 -38.73
C GLN A 233 18.86 -4.58 -38.00
N ASP A 234 19.27 -4.75 -36.74
CA ASP A 234 18.90 -5.91 -35.91
C ASP A 234 17.38 -6.00 -35.65
N LEU A 235 16.68 -4.86 -35.57
CA LEU A 235 15.22 -4.81 -35.40
C LEU A 235 14.47 -5.31 -36.64
N SER A 236 15.04 -5.13 -37.84
CA SER A 236 14.41 -5.56 -39.09
C SER A 236 14.59 -7.05 -39.42
N ALA A 237 15.48 -7.74 -38.70
CA ALA A 237 15.93 -9.09 -39.01
C ALA A 237 15.24 -10.20 -38.17
N GLN A 238 14.41 -9.86 -37.18
CA GLN A 238 13.77 -10.88 -36.33
C GLN A 238 12.43 -11.34 -36.94
N PRO A 239 12.12 -12.65 -36.88
CA PRO A 239 10.87 -13.19 -37.42
C PRO A 239 9.68 -12.58 -36.67
N ARG A 240 8.67 -12.14 -37.44
CA ARG A 240 7.41 -11.57 -36.92
C ARG A 240 6.60 -12.58 -36.15
#